data_AF-A0A970BR13-F1
#
_entry.id   AF-A0A970BR13-F1
#
_cell.length_a   1.000
_cell.length_b   1.000
_cell.length_c   1.000
_cell.angle_alpha   90.00
_cell.angle_beta   90.00
_cell.angle_gamma   90.00
#
_symmetry.space_group_name_H-M   'P 1'
#
loop_
_entity.id
_entity.type
_entity.pdbx_description
1 polymer ?
#
loop_
_entity_poly.entity_id
_entity_poly.type
_entity_poly.pdbx_seq_one_letter_code
_entity_poly.pdbx_strand_id
1 'polypeptide(L)' 'VLIPQLTRIIRNHGADKVVFGSDAPWSQPLLEAGLIKRLEISAAEKEAILAGNARRLLGFTEIKDL' A
#
# COMPACT_ATOMS: atom_id res chain seq x y z
N VAL A 1 -7.24 9.84 -13.28
CA VAL A 1 -7.05 8.62 -14.11
C VAL A 1 -6.67 7.40 -13.25
N LEU A 2 -5.70 7.52 -12.35
CA LEU A 2 -5.19 6.36 -11.59
C LEU A 2 -6.12 5.85 -10.48
N ILE A 3 -6.78 6.74 -9.74
CA ILE A 3 -7.61 6.36 -8.58
C ILE A 3 -8.70 5.32 -8.94
N PRO A 4 -9.51 5.48 -10.00
CA PRO A 4 -10.50 4.47 -10.37
C PRO A 4 -9.90 3.08 -10.65
N GLN A 5 -8.73 3.01 -11.28
CA GLN A 5 -8.07 1.75 -11.60
C GLN A 5 -7.47 1.07 -10.36
N LEU A 6 -6.82 1.85 -9.48
CA LEU A 6 -6.33 1.33 -8.19
C LEU A 6 -7.48 0.76 -7.37
N THR A 7 -8.57 1.51 -7.22
CA THR A 7 -9.76 1.05 -6.48
C THR A 7 -10.33 -0.23 -7.09
N ARG A 8 -10.42 -0.34 -8.42
CA ARG A 8 -10.89 -1.55 -9.10
C ARG A 8 -10.00 -2.75 -8.78
N ILE A 9 -8.67 -2.60 -8.87
CA ILE A 9 -7.72 -3.69 -8.60
C ILE A 9 -7.83 -4.14 -7.13
N ILE A 10 -7.84 -3.20 -6.18
CA ILE A 10 -7.93 -3.49 -4.75
C ILE A 10 -9.23 -4.24 -4.43
N ARG A 11 -10.37 -3.76 -4.92
CA ARG A 11 -11.68 -4.39 -4.67
C ARG A 11 -11.78 -5.80 -5.25
N ASN A 12 -11.16 -6.04 -6.40
CA ASN A 12 -11.23 -7.35 -7.06
C ASN A 12 -10.33 -8.41 -6.42
N HIS A 13 -9.21 -8.03 -5.81
CA HIS A 13 -8.24 -8.98 -5.26
C HIS A 13 -8.29 -9.11 -3.74
N GLY A 14 -8.75 -8.05 -3.06
CA GLY A 14 -8.62 -7.86 -1.62
C GLY A 14 -7.40 -7.01 -1.28
N ALA A 15 -7.57 -6.06 -0.36
CA ALA A 15 -6.49 -5.17 0.07
C ALA A 15 -5.31 -5.91 0.71
N ASP A 16 -5.53 -7.08 1.31
CA ASP A 16 -4.53 -7.95 1.95
C ASP A 16 -3.51 -8.56 0.97
N LYS A 17 -3.81 -8.52 -0.35
CA LYS A 17 -2.95 -9.05 -1.43
C LYS A 17 -2.22 -7.96 -2.22
N VAL A 18 -2.34 -6.69 -1.80
CA VAL A 18 -1.75 -5.55 -2.50
C VAL A 18 -0.60 -4.98 -1.67
N VAL A 19 0.54 -4.70 -2.30
CA VAL A 19 1.74 -4.14 -1.65
C VAL A 19 2.10 -2.81 -2.31
N PHE A 20 2.47 -1.82 -1.51
CA PHE A 20 2.99 -0.54 -1.98
C PHE A 20 4.34 -0.69 -2.70
N GLY A 21 4.49 0.00 -3.83
CA GLY A 21 5.75 0.17 -4.53
C GLY A 21 5.77 1.53 -5.23
N SER A 22 6.90 2.24 -5.16
CA SER A 22 7.02 3.59 -5.71
C SER A 22 7.69 3.66 -7.08
N ASP A 23 8.28 2.57 -7.56
CA ASP A 23 9.09 2.55 -8.78
C ASP A 23 10.20 3.63 -8.79
N ALA A 24 10.87 3.86 -7.66
CA ALA A 24 11.94 4.85 -7.58
C ALA A 24 13.24 4.33 -8.23
N PRO A 25 14.06 5.20 -8.85
CA PRO A 25 13.91 6.65 -9.07
C PRO A 25 12.94 7.13 -10.18
N TRP A 26 12.19 6.27 -10.85
CA TRP A 26 11.29 6.67 -11.95
C TRP A 26 10.04 7.40 -11.47
N SER A 27 9.60 7.18 -10.23
CA SER A 27 8.62 8.03 -9.54
C SER A 27 9.06 8.40 -8.12
N GLN A 28 8.40 9.43 -7.56
CA GLN A 28 8.65 9.93 -6.22
C GLN A 28 7.84 9.13 -5.17
N PRO A 29 8.49 8.47 -4.20
CA PRO A 29 7.79 7.68 -3.19
C PRO A 29 6.71 8.44 -2.42
N LEU A 30 6.93 9.73 -2.16
CA LEU A 30 5.97 10.57 -1.46
C LEU A 30 4.66 10.76 -2.26
N LEU A 31 4.75 10.91 -3.59
CA LEU A 31 3.58 11.08 -4.45
C LEU A 31 2.77 9.79 -4.53
N GLU A 32 3.44 8.65 -4.71
CA GLU A 32 2.79 7.33 -4.78
C GLU A 32 2.11 6.95 -3.46
N ALA A 33 2.78 7.17 -2.33
CA ALA A 33 2.18 6.96 -1.01
C ALA A 33 0.97 7.90 -0.80
N GLY A 34 1.05 9.13 -1.33
CA GLY A 34 -0.05 10.08 -1.34
C GLY A 34 -1.27 9.61 -2.14
N LEU A 35 -1.10 8.84 -3.21
CA LEU A 35 -2.21 8.23 -3.95
C LEU A 35 -2.97 7.22 -3.09
N ILE A 36 -2.25 6.32 -2.40
CA ILE A 36 -2.87 5.34 -1.50
C ILE A 36 -3.63 6.04 -0.36
N LYS A 37 -3.04 7.08 0.24
CA LYS A 37 -3.66 7.86 1.33
C LYS A 37 -4.99 8.51 0.91
N ARG A 38 -5.15 8.88 -0.36
CA ARG A 38 -6.36 9.51 -0.92
C ARG A 38 -7.46 8.52 -1.32
N LEU A 39 -7.20 7.21 -1.33
CA LEU A 39 -8.22 6.21 -1.65
C LEU A 39 -9.35 6.22 -0.61
N GLU A 40 -10.59 6.03 -1.06
CA GLU A 40 -11.77 5.84 -0.22
C GLU A 40 -11.89 4.37 0.23
N ILE A 41 -10.90 3.94 1.03
CA ILE A 41 -10.83 2.63 1.70
C ILE A 41 -10.53 2.86 3.18
N SER A 42 -10.70 1.83 4.01
CA SER A 42 -10.50 1.95 5.45
C SER A 42 -9.05 2.28 5.81
N ALA A 43 -8.85 2.88 7.00
CA ALA A 43 -7.50 3.14 7.51
C ALA A 43 -6.67 1.85 7.63
N ALA A 44 -7.29 0.75 8.07
CA ALA A 44 -6.63 -0.55 8.17
C ALA A 44 -6.16 -1.07 6.80
N GLU A 45 -6.95 -0.92 5.75
CA GLU A 45 -6.55 -1.30 4.40
C GLU A 45 -5.39 -0.44 3.87
N LYS A 46 -5.37 0.87 4.19
CA LYS A 46 -4.25 1.75 3.82
C LYS A 46 -2.96 1.30 4.50
N GLU A 47 -3.00 1.05 5.80
CA GLU A 47 -1.83 0.57 6.56
C GLU A 47 -1.35 -0.81 6.08
N ALA A 48 -2.28 -1.71 5.77
CA ALA A 48 -1.95 -3.00 5.18
C ALA A 48 -1.20 -2.83 3.84
N ILE A 49 -1.69 -1.99 2.93
CA ILE A 49 -1.07 -1.75 1.63
C ILE A 49 0.29 -1.04 1.78
N LEU A 50 0.38 -0.02 2.63
CA LEU A 50 1.58 0.80 2.80
C LEU A 50 2.74 0.05 3.46
N ALA A 51 2.46 -0.89 4.37
CA ALA A 51 3.51 -1.63 5.07
C ALA A 51 3.11 -3.04 5.52
N GLY A 52 1.90 -3.23 6.04
CA GLY A 52 1.50 -4.48 6.72
C GLY A 52 1.63 -5.73 5.85
N ASN A 53 1.21 -5.66 4.59
CA ASN A 53 1.25 -6.78 3.65
C ASN A 53 2.69 -7.13 3.25
N ALA A 54 3.55 -6.13 3.04
CA ALA A 54 4.97 -6.36 2.78
C ALA A 54 5.65 -7.01 3.99
N ARG A 55 5.35 -6.54 5.21
CA ARG A 55 5.88 -7.14 6.46
C ARG A 55 5.49 -8.60 6.59
N ARG A 56 4.21 -8.91 6.42
CA ARG A 56 3.69 -10.28 6.44
C ARG A 56 4.31 -11.16 5.36
N LEU A 57 4.42 -10.65 4.13
CA LEU A 57 4.93 -11.39 2.97
C LEU A 57 6.44 -11.70 3.10
N LEU A 58 7.21 -10.73 3.59
CA LEU A 58 8.67 -10.82 3.70
C LEU A 58 9.14 -11.38 5.06
N GLY A 59 8.22 -11.70 5.96
CA GLY A 59 8.54 -12.23 7.28
C GLY A 59 9.18 -11.22 8.23
N PHE A 60 8.94 -9.91 8.04
CA PHE A 60 9.41 -8.90 8.98
C PHE A 60 8.61 -9.00 10.29
N THR A 61 9.29 -9.40 11.36
CA THR A 61 8.80 -9.21 12.72
C THR A 61 8.98 -7.76 13.14
N GLU A 62 8.10 -7.26 14.01
CA GLU A 62 8.33 -5.96 14.65
C GLU A 62 9.72 -5.94 15.29
N ILE A 63 10.48 -4.89 15.01
CA ILE A 63 11.61 -4.54 15.87
C ILE A 63 10.95 -3.92 17.11
N LYS A 64 10.81 -4.72 18.16
CA LYS A 64 10.53 -4.17 19.48
C LYS A 64 11.79 -3.40 19.91
N ASP A 65 11.58 -2.18 20.40
CA ASP A 65 12.60 -1.36 21.08
C ASP A 65 13.55 -0.54 20.18
N LEU A 66 13.00 0.38 19.37
CA LEU A 66 13.67 1.63 19.01
C LEU A 66 12.98 2.81 19.67
#